data_AF-A0A0B1SE82-F1
#
_entry.id   AF-A0A0B1SE82-F1
#
_cell.length_a   1.000
_cell.length_b   1.000
_cell.length_c   1.000
_cell.angle_alpha   90.00
_cell.angle_beta   90.00
_cell.angle_gamma   90.00
#
_symmetry.space_group_name_H-M   'P 1'
#
loop_
_entity.id
_entity.type
_entity.pdbx_description
1 polymer ?
#
loop_
_entity_poly.entity_id
_entity_poly.type
_entity_poly.pdbx_seq_one_letter_code
_entity_poly.pdbx_strand_id
1 'polypeptide(L)'
;MGALDKHLELTDLGRILARLPIEPILGKTIVLGVTLGVGTLMCEIAAASSFSTPFVPRERTHTRLNSAQRSYAGNRWSDHIALIAVNQAFQHAAEMGTNAELSLCNRVSLSQTILKMTSGAKYQLIDVLTNQCGFAGELFMDGSAAPECDYDLLISLLITAYYPNICYYRGKRKVSAFGGLGYVF
;
A
#
# COMPACT_ATOMS: atom_id res chain seq x y z
N MET A 1 0.39 3.25 -20.81
CA MET A 1 1.44 3.65 -19.84
C MET A 1 1.75 5.14 -19.89
N GLY A 2 2.06 5.73 -21.06
CA GLY A 2 2.44 7.14 -21.18
C GLY A 2 3.87 7.46 -20.73
N ALA A 3 4.71 6.43 -20.58
CA ALA A 3 6.12 6.59 -20.19
C ALA A 3 7.01 6.97 -21.39
N LEU A 4 6.67 6.50 -22.58
CA LEU A 4 7.34 6.81 -23.84
C LEU A 4 6.43 7.68 -24.72
N ASP A 5 7.03 8.58 -25.48
CA ASP A 5 6.34 9.37 -26.49
C ASP A 5 6.25 8.62 -27.84
N LYS A 6 5.78 9.33 -28.89
CA LYS A 6 5.66 8.76 -30.25
C LYS A 6 7.01 8.43 -30.91
N HIS A 7 8.12 8.92 -30.36
CA HIS A 7 9.49 8.69 -30.84
C HIS A 7 10.22 7.64 -30.00
N LEU A 8 9.54 6.99 -29.05
CA LEU A 8 10.12 6.03 -28.09
C LEU A 8 11.11 6.67 -27.11
N GLU A 9 11.02 7.99 -26.90
CA GLU A 9 11.83 8.70 -25.92
C GLU A 9 11.09 8.77 -24.57
N LEU A 10 11.87 8.82 -23.47
CA LEU A 10 11.30 8.95 -22.13
C LEU A 10 10.62 10.32 -21.96
N THR A 11 9.31 10.27 -21.66
CA THR A 11 8.54 11.41 -21.16
C THR A 11 8.99 11.78 -19.74
N ASP A 12 8.55 12.93 -19.23
CA ASP A 12 8.82 13.32 -17.83
C ASP A 12 8.29 12.29 -16.83
N LEU A 13 7.07 11.77 -17.07
CA LEU A 13 6.53 10.65 -16.31
C LEU A 13 7.44 9.42 -16.43
N GLY A 14 7.87 9.07 -17.65
CA GLY A 14 8.78 7.95 -17.88
C GLY A 14 10.08 8.06 -17.10
N ARG A 15 10.67 9.26 -17.00
CA ARG A 15 11.89 9.52 -16.21
C ARG A 15 11.67 9.31 -14.72
N ILE A 16 10.51 9.71 -14.19
CA ILE A 16 10.13 9.44 -12.79
C ILE A 16 9.99 7.93 -12.58
N LEU A 17 9.24 7.25 -13.44
CA LEU A 17 9.00 5.81 -13.32
C LEU A 17 10.29 4.99 -13.38
N ALA A 18 11.27 5.42 -14.19
CA ALA A 18 12.58 4.76 -14.30
C ALA A 18 13.41 4.82 -13.01
N ARG A 19 13.11 5.74 -12.08
CA ARG A 19 13.81 5.88 -10.79
C ARG A 19 13.15 5.11 -9.66
N LEU A 20 11.84 4.85 -9.75
CA LEU A 20 11.08 4.22 -8.68
C LEU A 20 11.32 2.69 -8.66
N PRO A 21 11.67 2.10 -7.51
CA PRO A 21 11.92 0.66 -7.38
C PRO A 21 10.62 -0.16 -7.24
N ILE A 22 9.63 0.10 -8.09
CA ILE A 22 8.30 -0.53 -8.06
C ILE A 22 7.79 -0.72 -9.48
N GLU A 23 6.71 -1.51 -9.62
CA GLU A 23 6.08 -1.69 -10.92
C GLU A 23 5.61 -0.35 -11.52
N PRO A 24 5.86 -0.10 -12.82
CA PRO A 24 5.52 1.17 -13.46
C PRO A 24 4.04 1.57 -13.34
N ILE A 25 3.12 0.58 -13.26
CA ILE A 25 1.68 0.85 -13.18
C ILE A 25 1.36 1.49 -11.84
N LEU A 26 1.88 0.90 -10.77
CA LEU A 26 1.75 1.46 -9.43
C LEU A 26 2.52 2.78 -9.31
N GLY A 27 3.73 2.89 -9.87
CA GLY A 27 4.51 4.12 -9.88
C GLY A 27 3.77 5.30 -10.54
N LYS A 28 3.07 5.06 -11.65
CA LYS A 28 2.25 6.10 -12.29
C LYS A 28 1.10 6.54 -11.38
N THR A 29 0.47 5.58 -10.72
CA THR A 29 -0.64 5.85 -9.78
C THR A 29 -0.14 6.61 -8.55
N ILE A 30 1.06 6.32 -8.05
CA ILE A 30 1.68 7.10 -6.96
C ILE A 30 1.88 8.55 -7.39
N VAL A 31 2.45 8.80 -8.57
CA VAL A 31 2.63 10.16 -9.10
C VAL A 31 1.29 10.91 -9.13
N LEU A 32 0.23 10.27 -9.60
CA LEU A 32 -1.12 10.84 -9.58
C LEU A 32 -1.62 11.09 -8.14
N GLY A 33 -1.43 10.14 -7.22
CA GLY A 33 -1.83 10.32 -5.82
C GLY A 33 -1.10 11.44 -5.10
N VAL A 34 0.20 11.65 -5.39
CA VAL A 34 0.97 12.79 -4.88
C VAL A 34 0.35 14.10 -5.37
N THR A 35 -0.02 14.21 -6.65
CA THR A 35 -0.71 15.41 -7.17
C THR A 35 -2.09 15.65 -6.57
N LEU A 36 -2.73 14.61 -6.03
CA LEU A 36 -4.07 14.68 -5.44
C LEU A 36 -4.04 14.72 -3.89
N GLY A 37 -2.86 14.86 -3.28
CA GLY A 37 -2.71 15.02 -1.83
C GLY A 37 -2.68 13.72 -1.01
N VAL A 38 -2.69 12.54 -1.65
CA VAL A 38 -2.65 11.23 -0.98
C VAL A 38 -1.30 10.52 -1.16
N GLY A 39 -0.23 11.29 -1.37
CA GLY A 39 1.12 10.79 -1.64
C GLY A 39 1.64 9.82 -0.57
N THR A 40 1.51 10.18 0.71
CA THR A 40 1.93 9.32 1.83
C THR A 40 1.23 7.95 1.80
N LEU A 41 -0.11 7.94 1.64
CA LEU A 41 -0.91 6.71 1.60
C LEU A 41 -0.52 5.82 0.41
N MET A 42 -0.26 6.44 -0.75
CA MET A 42 0.19 5.74 -1.95
C MET A 42 1.58 5.11 -1.76
N CYS A 43 2.52 5.82 -1.16
CA CYS A 43 3.85 5.28 -0.82
C CYS A 43 3.76 4.15 0.21
N GLU A 44 2.86 4.26 1.19
CA GLU A 44 2.63 3.23 2.21
C GLU A 44 2.09 1.93 1.59
N ILE A 45 1.08 2.00 0.71
CA ILE A 45 0.57 0.82 0.00
C ILE A 45 1.60 0.24 -0.95
N ALA A 46 2.35 1.08 -1.66
CA ALA A 46 3.39 0.60 -2.57
C ALA A 46 4.49 -0.14 -1.82
N ALA A 47 4.93 0.41 -0.68
CA ALA A 47 5.88 -0.27 0.19
C ALA A 47 5.32 -1.59 0.73
N ALA A 48 4.08 -1.59 1.24
CA ALA A 48 3.46 -2.79 1.80
C ALA A 48 3.27 -3.90 0.75
N SER A 49 2.99 -3.53 -0.50
CA SER A 49 2.80 -4.48 -1.60
C SER A 49 4.10 -5.13 -2.08
N SER A 50 5.26 -4.56 -1.71
CA SER A 50 6.58 -5.12 -2.03
C SER A 50 7.01 -6.26 -1.09
N PHE A 51 6.24 -6.53 -0.03
CA PHE A 51 6.53 -7.58 0.95
C PHE A 51 5.34 -8.51 1.14
N SER A 52 5.59 -9.68 1.74
CA SER A 52 4.51 -10.52 2.25
C SER A 52 3.71 -9.81 3.33
N THR A 53 2.44 -10.19 3.50
CA THR A 53 1.59 -9.62 4.56
C THR A 53 2.22 -9.73 5.96
N PRO A 54 2.14 -8.69 6.81
CA PRO A 54 2.64 -8.73 8.17
C PRO A 54 1.77 -9.59 9.09
N PHE A 55 0.55 -9.96 8.69
CA PHE A 55 -0.34 -10.79 9.50
C PHE A 55 0.15 -12.24 9.53
N VAL A 56 0.57 -12.70 10.71
CA VAL A 56 1.05 -14.08 10.92
C VAL A 56 -0.08 -14.91 11.51
N PRO A 57 -0.56 -15.97 10.84
CA PRO A 57 -1.52 -16.89 11.44
C PRO A 57 -0.93 -17.58 12.67
N ARG A 58 -1.68 -17.64 13.77
CA ARG A 58 -1.20 -18.23 15.04
C ARG A 58 -1.01 -19.75 14.96
N GLU A 59 -1.83 -20.41 14.16
CA GLU A 59 -1.78 -21.86 13.97
C GLU A 59 -1.31 -22.16 12.55
N ARG A 60 -0.25 -22.98 12.42
CA ARG A 60 0.33 -23.36 11.12
C ARG A 60 -0.67 -24.06 10.19
N THR A 61 -1.75 -24.60 10.75
CA THR A 61 -2.84 -25.29 10.03
C THR A 61 -3.96 -24.34 9.58
N HIS A 62 -4.03 -23.14 10.15
CA HIS A 62 -5.07 -22.15 9.82
C HIS A 62 -4.50 -21.06 8.92
N THR A 63 -5.00 -20.98 7.69
CA THR A 63 -4.67 -19.87 6.76
C THR A 63 -5.52 -18.62 7.00
N ARG A 64 -6.50 -18.68 7.91
CA ARG A 64 -7.48 -17.60 8.11
C ARG A 64 -7.01 -16.62 9.20
N LEU A 65 -7.08 -15.33 8.87
CA LEU A 65 -6.87 -14.26 9.83
C LEU A 65 -7.84 -14.36 11.02
N ASN A 66 -7.35 -14.04 12.22
CA ASN A 66 -8.15 -13.97 13.44
C ASN A 66 -8.99 -12.67 13.49
N SER A 67 -9.90 -12.55 14.46
CA SER A 67 -10.78 -11.39 14.58
C SER A 67 -10.03 -10.06 14.79
N ALA A 68 -8.96 -10.07 15.58
CA ALA A 68 -8.13 -8.88 15.82
C ALA A 68 -7.33 -8.45 14.58
N GLN A 69 -6.94 -9.38 13.72
CA GLN A 69 -6.31 -9.06 12.43
C GLN A 69 -7.34 -8.48 11.46
N ARG A 70 -8.54 -9.09 11.38
CA ARG A 70 -9.61 -8.61 10.49
C ARG A 70 -10.16 -7.24 10.87
N SER A 71 -10.11 -6.86 12.16
CA SER A 71 -10.62 -5.56 12.59
C SER A 71 -9.86 -4.37 11.97
N TYR A 72 -8.62 -4.57 11.50
CA TYR A 72 -7.85 -3.53 10.81
C TYR A 72 -8.45 -3.13 9.45
N ALA A 73 -9.27 -3.98 8.81
CA ALA A 73 -9.99 -3.60 7.60
C ALA A 73 -11.19 -2.67 7.88
N GLY A 74 -11.56 -2.47 9.15
CA GLY A 74 -12.71 -1.69 9.57
C GLY A 74 -13.99 -2.10 8.84
N ASN A 75 -14.74 -1.09 8.40
CA ASN A 75 -15.97 -1.26 7.59
C ASN A 75 -15.70 -1.15 6.08
N ARG A 76 -14.43 -1.02 5.66
CA ARG A 76 -14.03 -0.80 4.26
C ARG A 76 -13.81 -2.12 3.49
N TRP A 77 -13.71 -3.25 4.19
CA TRP A 77 -13.51 -4.59 3.63
C TRP A 77 -12.37 -4.67 2.58
N SER A 78 -11.26 -3.99 2.85
CA SER A 78 -10.12 -3.89 1.95
C SER A 78 -8.83 -4.29 2.67
N ASP A 79 -8.08 -5.22 2.08
CA ASP A 79 -6.78 -5.66 2.62
C ASP A 79 -5.74 -4.54 2.52
N HIS A 80 -5.81 -3.67 1.51
CA HIS A 80 -4.99 -2.46 1.44
C HIS A 80 -5.24 -1.54 2.63
N ILE A 81 -6.51 -1.32 3.00
CA ILE A 81 -6.86 -0.52 4.19
C ILE A 81 -6.35 -1.19 5.47
N ALA A 82 -6.48 -2.52 5.58
CA ALA A 82 -5.94 -3.26 6.73
C ALA A 82 -4.42 -3.12 6.86
N LEU A 83 -3.70 -3.11 5.74
CA LEU A 83 -2.25 -2.91 5.70
C LEU A 83 -1.86 -1.50 6.14
N ILE A 84 -2.56 -0.44 5.72
CA ILE A 84 -2.31 0.91 6.20
C ILE A 84 -2.58 1.00 7.70
N ALA A 85 -3.75 0.54 8.14
CA ALA A 85 -4.16 0.65 9.53
C ALA A 85 -3.19 -0.07 10.48
N VAL A 86 -2.65 -1.23 10.09
CA VAL A 86 -1.68 -1.96 10.92
C VAL A 86 -0.30 -1.30 10.92
N ASN A 87 0.14 -0.71 9.80
CA ASN A 87 1.41 0.03 9.74
C ASN A 87 1.34 1.32 10.57
N GLN A 88 0.25 2.07 10.48
CA GLN A 88 0.01 3.25 11.33
C GLN A 88 -0.02 2.89 12.82
N ALA A 89 -0.74 1.82 13.19
CA ALA A 89 -0.74 1.34 14.57
C ALA A 89 0.65 0.91 15.05
N PHE A 90 1.46 0.31 14.18
CA PHE A 90 2.84 -0.05 14.47
C PHE A 90 3.74 1.16 14.63
N GLN A 91 3.63 2.17 13.77
CA GLN A 91 4.36 3.43 13.88
C GLN A 91 4.05 4.13 15.21
N HIS A 92 2.76 4.25 15.55
CA HIS A 92 2.35 4.81 16.83
C HIS A 92 2.89 4.01 18.03
N ALA A 93 2.86 2.68 17.96
CA ALA A 93 3.45 1.84 19.01
C ALA A 93 4.98 2.00 19.09
N ALA A 94 5.67 2.21 17.97
CA ALA A 94 7.10 2.45 17.94
C ALA A 94 7.48 3.80 18.59
N GLU A 95 6.66 4.85 18.41
CA GLU A 95 6.81 6.14 19.12
C GLU A 95 6.73 5.99 20.64
N MET A 96 5.92 5.03 21.11
CA MET A 96 5.77 4.69 22.54
C MET A 96 6.88 3.76 23.06
N GLY A 97 7.80 3.33 22.20
CA GLY A 97 8.98 2.53 22.51
C GLY A 97 8.85 1.04 22.22
N THR A 98 9.99 0.35 22.22
CA THR A 98 10.15 -1.05 21.78
C THR A 98 9.20 -2.04 22.48
N ASN A 99 8.87 -1.80 23.76
CA ASN A 99 7.96 -2.67 24.51
C ASN A 99 6.51 -2.57 23.97
N ALA A 100 6.06 -1.39 23.59
CA ALA A 100 4.73 -1.19 23.00
C ALA A 100 4.66 -1.84 21.61
N GLU A 101 5.71 -1.70 20.81
CA GLU A 101 5.88 -2.35 19.51
C GLU A 101 5.76 -3.88 19.62
N LEU A 102 6.52 -4.50 20.52
CA LEU A 102 6.48 -5.95 20.78
C LEU A 102 5.13 -6.40 21.30
N SER A 103 4.53 -5.63 22.21
CA SER A 103 3.20 -5.91 22.77
C SER A 103 2.12 -5.94 21.67
N LEU A 104 2.13 -4.95 20.76
CA LEU A 104 1.24 -4.91 19.61
C LEU A 104 1.42 -6.14 18.72
N CYS A 105 2.68 -6.46 18.36
CA CYS A 105 2.98 -7.59 17.48
C CYS A 105 2.53 -8.92 18.08
N ASN A 106 2.74 -9.14 19.38
CA ASN A 106 2.30 -10.35 20.07
C ASN A 106 0.77 -10.45 20.17
N ARG A 107 0.11 -9.34 20.51
CA ARG A 107 -1.34 -9.29 20.68
C ARG A 107 -2.07 -9.59 19.37
N VAL A 108 -1.66 -8.95 18.27
CA VAL A 108 -2.31 -9.06 16.96
C VAL A 108 -1.76 -10.24 16.13
N SER A 109 -0.61 -10.81 16.52
CA SER A 109 0.14 -11.80 15.75
C SER A 109 0.65 -11.21 14.44
N LEU A 110 1.65 -10.34 14.55
CA LEU A 110 2.26 -9.59 13.44
C LEU A 110 3.75 -9.89 13.34
N SER A 111 4.27 -9.81 12.10
CA SER A 111 5.70 -9.83 11.82
C SER A 111 6.29 -8.44 11.97
N GLN A 112 6.99 -8.23 13.09
CA GLN A 112 7.76 -7.01 13.37
C GLN A 112 8.76 -6.69 12.24
N THR A 113 9.42 -7.72 11.70
CA THR A 113 10.40 -7.57 10.62
C THR A 113 9.76 -7.02 9.36
N ILE A 114 8.60 -7.55 8.95
CA ILE A 114 7.89 -7.07 7.76
C ILE A 114 7.44 -5.62 7.94
N LEU A 115 6.91 -5.27 9.12
CA LEU A 115 6.47 -3.89 9.40
C LEU A 115 7.65 -2.89 9.37
N LYS A 116 8.82 -3.27 9.91
CA LYS A 116 10.04 -2.45 9.82
C LYS A 116 10.55 -2.28 8.39
N MET A 117 10.60 -3.37 7.63
CA MET A 117 11.01 -3.32 6.21
C MET A 117 10.04 -2.46 5.39
N THR A 118 8.73 -2.60 5.63
CA THR A 118 7.69 -1.80 4.97
C THR A 118 7.85 -0.32 5.28
N SER A 119 8.06 0.04 6.55
CA SER A 119 8.33 1.43 6.96
C SER A 119 9.57 2.00 6.28
N GLY A 120 10.67 1.25 6.26
CA GLY A 120 11.90 1.65 5.56
C GLY A 120 11.69 1.87 4.06
N ALA A 121 10.99 0.97 3.39
CA ALA A 121 10.69 1.08 1.96
C ALA A 121 9.78 2.27 1.64
N LYS A 122 8.81 2.59 2.51
CA LYS A 122 7.96 3.80 2.38
C LYS A 122 8.84 5.05 2.33
N TYR A 123 9.78 5.19 3.28
CA TYR A 123 10.66 6.37 3.31
C TYR A 123 11.66 6.41 2.16
N GLN A 124 12.15 5.26 1.68
CA GLN A 124 12.95 5.20 0.45
C GLN A 124 12.17 5.67 -0.78
N LEU A 125 10.89 5.30 -0.90
CA LEU A 125 10.04 5.81 -1.98
C LEU A 125 9.83 7.31 -1.90
N ILE A 126 9.54 7.83 -0.70
CA ILE A 126 9.39 9.27 -0.46
C ILE A 126 10.68 10.01 -0.81
N ASP A 127 11.84 9.49 -0.38
CA ASP A 127 13.15 10.07 -0.69
C ASP A 127 13.42 10.16 -2.20
N VAL A 128 13.13 9.09 -2.96
CA VAL A 128 13.27 9.13 -4.43
C VAL A 128 12.34 10.17 -5.05
N LEU A 129 11.09 10.27 -4.58
CA LEU A 129 10.12 11.23 -5.10
C LEU A 129 10.53 12.68 -4.79
N THR A 130 11.03 12.95 -3.58
CA THR A 130 11.43 14.31 -3.20
C THR A 130 12.78 14.69 -3.79
N ASN A 131 13.82 13.91 -3.50
CA ASN A 131 15.20 14.29 -3.77
C ASN A 131 15.64 14.02 -5.22
N GLN A 132 14.99 13.07 -5.92
CA GLN A 132 15.36 12.73 -7.30
C GLN A 132 14.30 13.13 -8.33
N CYS A 133 13.03 13.26 -7.93
CA CYS A 133 11.94 13.60 -8.83
C CYS A 133 11.39 15.02 -8.63
N GLY A 134 11.79 15.72 -7.56
CA GLY A 134 11.46 17.13 -7.34
C GLY A 134 10.07 17.39 -6.75
N PHE A 135 9.41 16.39 -6.17
CA PHE A 135 8.18 16.61 -5.42
C PHE A 135 8.48 17.33 -4.09
N ALA A 136 7.64 18.29 -3.71
CA ALA A 136 7.80 18.99 -2.43
C ALA A 136 7.56 18.04 -1.26
N GLY A 137 8.37 18.15 -0.19
CA GLY A 137 8.27 17.29 0.99
C GLY A 137 6.93 17.41 1.72
N GLU A 138 6.28 18.58 1.66
CA GLU A 138 4.95 18.83 2.20
C GLU A 138 3.83 17.99 1.57
N LEU A 139 4.08 17.37 0.41
CA LEU A 139 3.14 16.42 -0.20
C LEU A 139 3.14 15.06 0.50
N PHE A 140 4.05 14.85 1.46
CA PHE A 140 4.23 13.62 2.22
C PHE A 140 4.16 13.90 3.72
N MET A 141 2.93 14.05 4.24
CA MET A 141 2.69 14.30 5.66
C MET A 141 2.57 12.97 6.43
N ASP A 142 3.34 12.82 7.51
CA ASP A 142 3.18 11.76 8.52
C ASP A 142 2.46 12.32 9.76
N GLY A 143 1.70 11.48 10.47
CA GLY A 143 1.26 11.77 11.84
C GLY A 143 -0.13 12.42 12.01
N SER A 144 -0.87 12.72 10.93
CA SER A 144 -2.31 13.02 11.03
C SER A 144 -3.12 11.87 10.45
N ALA A 145 -4.18 11.46 11.14
CA ALA A 145 -5.13 10.51 10.58
C ALA A 145 -5.73 11.12 9.31
N ALA A 146 -5.48 10.48 8.17
CA ALA A 146 -6.03 10.94 6.89
C ALA A 146 -7.57 10.99 6.98
N PRO A 147 -8.22 12.03 6.43
CA PRO A 147 -9.67 12.07 6.28
C PRO A 147 -10.21 10.83 5.55
N GLU A 148 -11.45 10.44 5.82
CA GLU A 148 -12.09 9.30 5.15
C GLU A 148 -12.09 9.41 3.61
N CYS A 149 -12.21 10.63 3.07
CA CYS A 149 -12.18 10.86 1.63
C CYS A 149 -10.83 10.51 0.97
N ASP A 150 -9.74 10.56 1.72
CA ASP A 150 -8.41 10.22 1.20
C ASP A 150 -8.28 8.71 0.99
N TYR A 151 -8.93 7.92 1.85
CA TYR A 151 -9.04 6.47 1.65
C TYR A 151 -9.93 6.12 0.46
N ASP A 152 -11.03 6.86 0.24
CA ASP A 152 -11.87 6.71 -0.96
C ASP A 152 -11.09 6.99 -2.25
N LEU A 153 -10.30 8.06 -2.24
CA LEU A 153 -9.44 8.43 -3.35
C LEU A 153 -8.34 7.38 -3.58
N LEU A 154 -7.67 6.94 -2.52
CA LEU A 154 -6.69 5.86 -2.57
C LEU A 154 -7.27 4.61 -3.24
N ILE A 155 -8.44 4.13 -2.80
CA ILE A 155 -9.08 2.94 -3.39
C ILE A 155 -9.42 3.17 -4.86
N SER A 156 -9.91 4.35 -5.23
CA SER A 156 -10.21 4.71 -6.63
C SER A 156 -8.95 4.68 -7.51
N LEU A 157 -7.82 5.14 -6.98
CA LEU A 157 -6.52 5.09 -7.64
C LEU A 157 -6.02 3.65 -7.78
N LEU A 158 -6.17 2.81 -6.74
CA LEU A 158 -5.81 1.39 -6.81
C LEU A 158 -6.66 0.62 -7.82
N ILE A 159 -7.97 0.89 -7.89
CA ILE A 159 -8.84 0.30 -8.93
C ILE A 159 -8.32 0.68 -10.33
N THR A 160 -7.93 1.93 -10.52
CA THR A 160 -7.35 2.40 -11.79
C THR A 160 -6.03 1.70 -12.11
N ALA A 161 -5.19 1.44 -11.09
CA ALA A 161 -3.93 0.75 -11.24
C ALA A 161 -4.11 -0.74 -11.58
N TYR A 162 -5.01 -1.43 -10.89
CA TYR A 162 -5.17 -2.88 -11.03
C TYR A 162 -6.17 -3.28 -12.12
N TYR A 163 -6.93 -2.36 -12.71
CA TYR A 163 -7.77 -2.66 -13.86
C TYR A 163 -6.94 -3.32 -15.00
N PRO A 164 -7.40 -4.42 -15.62
CA PRO A 164 -8.75 -5.01 -15.55
C PRO A 164 -8.92 -6.15 -14.52
N ASN A 165 -8.06 -6.28 -13.51
CA ASN A 165 -8.09 -7.37 -12.52
C ASN A 165 -9.31 -7.27 -11.57
N ILE A 166 -10.50 -7.57 -12.08
CA ILE A 166 -11.78 -7.43 -11.40
C ILE A 166 -12.39 -8.82 -11.19
N CYS A 167 -12.95 -9.05 -10.00
CA CYS A 167 -13.69 -10.24 -9.66
C CYS A 167 -15.11 -9.87 -9.22
N TYR A 168 -16.11 -10.56 -9.75
CA TYR A 168 -17.49 -10.41 -9.33
C TYR A 168 -17.86 -11.53 -8.36
N TYR A 169 -18.29 -11.15 -7.15
CA TYR A 169 -18.76 -12.08 -6.14
C TYR A 169 -20.26 -12.32 -6.29
N ARG A 170 -20.68 -13.57 -6.58
CA ARG A 170 -22.08 -13.95 -6.69
C ARG A 170 -22.40 -15.12 -5.75
N GLY A 171 -23.08 -14.85 -4.64
CA GLY A 171 -23.47 -15.90 -3.69
C GLY A 171 -22.25 -16.54 -3.03
N LYS A 172 -22.05 -17.87 -3.14
CA LYS A 172 -20.87 -18.58 -2.60
C LYS A 172 -19.74 -18.78 -3.62
N ARG A 173 -19.82 -18.19 -4.83
CA ARG A 173 -18.83 -18.39 -5.90
C ARG A 173 -18.23 -17.05 -6.33
N LYS A 174 -16.89 -17.00 -6.40
CA LYS A 174 -16.14 -15.93 -7.06
C LYS A 174 -16.15 -16.21 -8.56
N VAL A 175 -16.61 -15.25 -9.37
CA VAL A 175 -16.59 -15.35 -10.83
C VAL A 175 -15.66 -14.26 -11.35
N SER A 176 -14.50 -14.65 -11.87
CA SER A 176 -13.55 -13.70 -12.47
C SER A 176 -14.14 -13.13 -13.75
N ALA A 177 -14.06 -11.81 -13.93
CA ALA A 177 -14.45 -11.14 -15.16
C ALA A 177 -13.17 -10.59 -15.82
N PHE A 178 -12.79 -11.20 -16.95
CA PHE A 178 -11.76 -10.77 -17.91
C PHE A 178 -10.30 -10.66 -17.41
N GLY A 179 -9.41 -11.40 -18.09
CA GLY A 179 -7.95 -11.34 -17.91
C GLY A 179 -7.38 -12.61 -17.29
N GLY A 180 -7.03 -13.58 -18.13
CA GLY A 180 -6.36 -14.80 -17.69
C GLY A 180 -4.96 -14.48 -17.15
N LEU A 181 -4.81 -14.49 -15.83
CA LEU A 181 -3.67 -14.98 -15.04
C LEU A 181 -3.97 -14.60 -13.59
N GLY A 182 -4.30 -15.62 -12.79
CA GLY A 182 -4.77 -15.44 -11.44
C GLY A 182 -3.68 -14.94 -10.51
N TYR A 183 -3.91 -13.76 -9.94
CA TYR A 183 -3.47 -13.42 -8.59
C TYR A 183 -4.65 -12.72 -7.89
N VAL A 184 -5.08 -13.29 -6.77
CA VAL A 184 -6.05 -12.68 -5.85
C VAL A 184 -5.21 -12.13 -4.71
N PHE A 185 -5.23 -10.81 -4.53
CA PHE A 185 -4.80 -10.18 -3.28
C PHE A 185 -5.83 -10.50 -2.19
#